data_AF-A0A349DDH0-F1
#
_entry.id   AF-A0A349DDH0-F1
#
_cell.length_a   1.000
_cell.length_b   1.000
_cell.length_c   1.000
_cell.angle_alpha   90.00
_cell.angle_beta   90.00
_cell.angle_gamma   90.00
#
_symmetry.space_group_name_H-M   'P 1'
#
loop_
_entity.id
_entity.type
_entity.pdbx_description
1 polymer ?
#
loop_
_entity_poly.entity_id
_entity_poly.type
_entity_poly.pdbx_seq_one_letter_code
_entity_poly.pdbx_strand_id
1 'polypeptide(L)' 'LFEEATDINFYVGRAVNPAHQNPDLPINFNIKMNLVEELSSCLKQMGKRIKVSYF' A
#
# COMPACT_ATOMS: atom_id res chain seq x y z
N LEU A 1 6.25 19.40 -3.77
CA LEU A 1 5.23 18.32 -3.87
C LEU A 1 5.17 17.43 -2.62
N PHE A 2 6.25 16.76 -2.20
CA PHE A 2 6.26 15.99 -0.94
C PHE A 2 6.44 16.84 0.32
N GLU A 3 7.03 18.03 0.21
CA GLU A 3 7.25 18.89 1.37
C GLU A 3 5.95 19.49 1.92
N GLU A 4 4.97 19.79 1.06
CA GLU A 4 3.71 20.46 1.43
C GLU A 4 2.58 19.51 1.87
N ALA A 5 2.65 18.23 1.50
CA ALA A 5 1.60 17.27 1.89
C ALA A 5 1.67 17.01 3.41
N THR A 6 0.60 17.31 4.15
CA THR A 6 0.53 17.12 5.61
C THR A 6 -0.11 15.78 5.99
N ASP A 7 -1.04 15.30 5.15
CA ASP A 7 -1.83 14.09 5.37
C ASP A 7 -1.91 13.25 4.08
N ILE A 8 -1.67 11.95 4.20
CA ILE A 8 -1.76 10.98 3.09
C ILE A 8 -2.75 9.89 3.48
N ASN A 9 -3.70 9.63 2.60
CA ASN A 9 -4.72 8.59 2.77
C ASN A 9 -4.49 7.48 1.74
N PHE A 10 -4.14 6.29 2.21
CA PHE A 10 -4.09 5.08 1.40
C PHE A 10 -5.47 4.42 1.36
N TYR A 11 -5.96 4.13 0.16
CA TYR A 11 -7.16 3.35 -0.09
C TYR A 11 -6.74 2.05 -0.77
N VAL A 12 -6.72 0.95 -0.01
CA VAL A 12 -6.15 -0.32 -0.43
C VAL A 12 -7.29 -1.30 -0.71
N GLY A 13 -7.51 -1.60 -1.99
CA GLY A 13 -8.44 -2.64 -2.40
C GLY A 13 -7.89 -4.03 -2.11
N ARG A 14 -8.69 -4.88 -1.46
CA ARG A 14 -8.37 -6.29 -1.17
C ARG A 14 -8.87 -7.25 -2.23
N ALA A 15 -9.45 -6.73 -3.31
CA ALA A 15 -9.92 -7.55 -4.42
C ALA A 15 -8.76 -8.35 -5.03
N VAL A 16 -8.92 -9.68 -5.05
CA VAL A 16 -8.04 -10.58 -5.79
C VAL A 16 -8.34 -10.36 -7.27
N ASN A 17 -7.38 -9.79 -8.01
CA ASN A 17 -7.54 -9.63 -9.45
C ASN A 17 -7.40 -11.00 -10.14
N PRO A 18 -8.47 -11.51 -10.80
CA PRO A 18 -8.44 -12.81 -11.47
C PRO A 18 -7.37 -12.90 -12.57
N ALA A 19 -7.02 -11.78 -13.21
CA ALA A 19 -6.00 -11.71 -14.25
C ALA A 19 -4.56 -11.92 -13.73
N HIS A 20 -4.35 -11.92 -12.41
CA HIS A 20 -3.07 -12.20 -11.76
C HIS A 20 -3.03 -13.58 -11.08
N GLN A 21 -4.02 -14.45 -11.33
CA GLN A 21 -3.99 -15.86 -10.91
C GLN A 21 -3.22 -16.74 -11.90
N ASN A 22 -2.01 -16.32 -12.27
CA ASN A 22 -1.11 -17.19 -13.02
C ASN A 22 -0.48 -18.19 -12.03
N PRO A 23 -0.70 -19.51 -12.16
CA PRO A 23 -0.15 -20.51 -11.24
C PRO A 23 1.38 -20.46 -11.11
N ASP A 24 2.06 -19.96 -12.15
CA ASP A 24 3.53 -19.86 -12.22
C ASP A 24 4.11 -18.58 -11.60
N LEU A 25 3.26 -17.65 -11.16
CA LEU A 25 3.66 -16.41 -10.50
C LEU A 25 2.88 -16.28 -9.19
N PRO A 26 3.38 -16.86 -8.09
CA PRO A 26 2.76 -16.72 -6.78
C PRO A 26 3.07 -15.32 -6.26
N ILE A 27 2.42 -14.29 -6.84
CA ILE A 27 2.30 -13.00 -6.19
C ILE A 27 1.31 -13.22 -5.05
N ASN A 28 1.82 -13.83 -3.98
CA ASN A 28 1.12 -13.98 -2.73
C ASN A 28 0.67 -12.58 -2.34
N PHE A 29 -0.64 -12.41 -2.17
CA PHE A 29 -1.33 -11.21 -1.73
C PHE A 29 -0.56 -10.39 -0.66
N ASN A 30 0.23 -11.07 0.17
CA ASN A 30 1.19 -10.54 1.14
C ASN A 30 2.20 -9.51 0.57
N ILE A 31 2.69 -9.63 -0.67
CA ILE A 31 3.70 -8.70 -1.23
C ILE A 31 3.12 -7.29 -1.36
N LYS A 32 1.87 -7.17 -1.85
CA LYS A 32 1.21 -5.86 -1.97
C LYS A 32 0.99 -5.22 -0.60
N MET A 33 0.67 -6.03 0.41
CA MET A 33 0.42 -5.55 1.75
C MET A 33 1.71 -5.10 2.45
N ASN A 34 2.79 -5.89 2.32
CA ASN A 34 4.11 -5.51 2.80
C ASN A 34 4.58 -4.20 2.16
N LEU A 35 4.30 -3.99 0.87
CA LEU A 35 4.69 -2.78 0.16
C LEU A 35 3.91 -1.55 0.64
N VAL A 36 2.62 -1.68 0.93
CA VAL A 36 1.82 -0.62 1.56
C VAL A 36 2.34 -0.29 2.96
N GLU A 37 2.73 -1.29 3.74
CA GLU A 37 3.28 -1.11 5.08
C GLU A 37 4.63 -0.39 5.06
N GLU A 38 5.56 -0.82 4.20
CA GLU A 38 6.87 -0.20 4.03
C GLU A 38 6.75 1.27 3.57
N LEU A 39 5.90 1.54 2.58
CA LEU A 39 5.65 2.91 2.13
C LEU A 39 5.07 3.78 3.25
N SER A 40 4.08 3.25 3.98
CA SER A 40 3.46 3.95 5.10
C SER A 40 4.47 4.24 6.20
N SER A 41 5.39 3.31 6.47
CA SER A 41 6.46 3.48 7.46
C SER A 41 7.43 4.59 7.05
N CYS A 42 7.92 4.56 5.80
CA CYS A 42 8.82 5.57 5.26
C CYS A 42 8.21 6.97 5.33
N LEU A 43 6.95 7.11 4.93
CA LEU A 43 6.26 8.41 4.95
C LEU A 43 6.01 8.93 6.38
N LYS A 44 5.74 8.03 7.35
CA LYS A 44 5.66 8.41 8.76
C LYS A 44 6.99 8.92 9.29
N GLN A 45 8.11 8.31 8.91
CA GLN A 45 9.45 8.77 9.28
C GLN A 45 9.76 10.17 8.72
N MET A 46 9.16 10.53 7.58
CA MET A 46 9.22 11.87 7.00
C MET A 46 8.26 12.89 7.66
N GLY A 47 7.64 12.53 8.79
CA GLY A 47 6.73 13.41 9.55
C GLY A 47 5.34 13.55 8.95
N LYS A 48 4.95 12.68 8.01
CA LYS A 48 3.63 12.73 7.35
C LYS A 48 2.59 11.97 8.17
N ARG A 49 1.37 12.50 8.24
CA ARG A 49 0.24 11.80 8.87
C ARG A 49 -0.38 10.83 7.88
N ILE A 50 -0.34 9.53 8.19
CA ILE A 50 -0.80 8.47 7.29
C ILE A 50 -2.06 7.81 7.84
N LYS A 51 -3.10 7.72 7.02
CA LYS A 51 -4.27 6.88 7.25
C LYS A 51 -4.36 5.82 6.17
N VAL A 52 -4.50 4.55 6.55
CA VAL A 52 -4.70 3.44 5.61
C VAL A 52 -6.12 2.92 5.82
N SER A 53 -6.88 2.82 4.73
CA SER A 53 -8.24 2.30 4.71
C SER A 53 -8.31 1.13 3.72
N TYR A 54 -8.76 -0.01 4.21
CA TYR A 54 -8.88 -1.24 3.44
C TYR A 54 -10.32 -1.44 2.99
N PHE A 55 -10.51 -1.73 1.70
CA PHE A 55 -11.83 -1.96 1.08
C PHE A 55 -11.84 -3.36 0.49
#